data_AF-A0A7J7VTV4-F1
#
_entry.id   AF-A0A7J7VTV4-F1
#
_cell.length_a   1.000
_cell.length_b   1.000
_cell.length_c   1.000
_cell.angle_alpha   90.00
_cell.angle_beta   90.00
_cell.angle_gamma   90.00
#
_symmetry.space_group_name_H-M   'P 1'
#
loop_
_entity.id
_entity.type
_entity.pdbx_description
1 polymer ?
#
loop_
_entity_poly.entity_id
_entity_poly.type
_entity_poly.pdbx_seq_one_letter_code
_entity_poly.pdbx_strand_id
1 'polypeptide(L)'
;MYTPIPQSSSPFSTSVQDPGLYVWRVEKMKPVPVAPENQGVFFSGDSYLVLYNGTEEFSHLHLWIGQQSSRDEQGACAVLAVHLNTLLGERPVQHREVQGNESDLFMSYFPRGLKYQEGGVESAFHKISAEAAPEAVRKLYQVKGKKNIRATERALSWGSFNTGDCFILDLGQNIFVWCGGKSNILERNKARDLALAIRDSERQGKAQVEIVADGEEPAEMVQVLGPKPALKEGNPEEDLRADQTNAHAAALYKVSDATGQMHLTKVADSSPFAVESLIPDDCFVLDNGLCGKIYIWKGRKANEKERQAALRVAEDFISRMRYAPNTQVEILPQGRESLIFKQFFKNWK
;
A
#
# COMPACT_ATOMS: atom_id res chain seq x y z
N MET A 1 -10.17 -30.07 39.25
CA MET A 1 -8.81 -29.60 38.91
C MET A 1 -8.80 -29.37 37.41
N TYR A 2 -8.93 -28.12 36.98
CA TYR A 2 -8.82 -27.77 35.57
C TYR A 2 -7.34 -27.79 35.21
N THR A 3 -6.94 -28.76 34.41
CA THR A 3 -5.64 -28.75 33.74
C THR A 3 -5.63 -27.56 32.79
N PRO A 4 -4.71 -26.59 32.93
CA PRO A 4 -4.58 -25.53 31.95
C PRO A 4 -4.20 -26.14 30.60
N ILE A 5 -4.85 -25.68 29.55
CA ILE A 5 -4.42 -25.93 28.16
C ILE A 5 -2.99 -25.39 28.04
N PRO A 6 -2.02 -26.14 27.47
CA PRO A 6 -0.67 -25.65 27.32
C PRO A 6 -0.71 -24.35 26.50
N GLN A 7 -0.13 -23.28 27.02
CA GLN A 7 0.25 -22.13 26.19
C GLN A 7 1.10 -22.70 25.07
N SER A 8 0.56 -22.77 23.85
CA SER A 8 1.34 -23.17 22.69
C SER A 8 2.56 -22.26 22.65
N SER A 9 3.76 -22.83 22.76
CA SER A 9 5.00 -22.08 22.66
C SER A 9 4.93 -21.25 21.38
N SER A 10 4.80 -19.93 21.52
CA SER A 10 4.80 -19.00 20.38
C SER A 10 5.98 -19.38 19.48
N PRO A 11 5.80 -19.44 18.15
CA PRO A 11 6.92 -19.74 17.25
C PRO A 11 7.97 -18.61 17.23
N PHE A 12 7.69 -17.49 17.92
CA PHE A 12 8.56 -16.34 18.06
C PHE A 12 9.15 -16.26 19.48
N SER A 13 10.44 -15.91 19.55
CA SER A 13 11.12 -15.55 20.80
C SER A 13 10.45 -14.34 21.48
N THR A 14 10.49 -14.25 22.80
CA THR A 14 10.00 -13.08 23.55
C THR A 14 10.78 -11.81 23.25
N SER A 15 12.02 -11.93 22.77
CA SER A 15 12.87 -10.79 22.38
C SER A 15 12.24 -9.89 21.31
N VAL A 16 11.24 -10.37 20.56
CA VAL A 16 10.50 -9.55 19.58
C VAL A 16 9.70 -8.42 20.21
N GLN A 17 9.56 -8.41 21.55
CA GLN A 17 8.97 -7.30 22.31
C GLN A 17 9.94 -6.12 22.45
N ASP A 18 11.24 -6.34 22.28
CA ASP A 18 12.25 -5.28 22.35
C ASP A 18 12.25 -4.43 21.07
N PRO A 19 12.59 -3.13 21.14
CA PRO A 19 12.62 -2.28 19.96
C PRO A 19 13.62 -2.76 18.91
N GLY A 20 13.23 -2.78 17.64
CA GLY A 20 14.12 -3.19 16.55
C GLY A 20 13.42 -3.65 15.28
N LEU A 21 14.22 -3.95 14.26
CA LEU A 21 13.78 -4.58 13.02
C LEU A 21 14.06 -6.08 13.08
N TYR A 22 13.01 -6.86 12.92
CA TYR A 22 13.07 -8.33 12.90
C TYR A 22 12.52 -8.84 11.57
N VAL A 23 13.25 -9.75 10.94
CA VAL A 23 12.88 -10.33 9.66
C VAL A 23 12.90 -11.84 9.77
N TRP A 24 11.82 -12.49 9.33
CA TRP A 24 11.73 -13.94 9.23
C TRP A 24 11.34 -14.35 7.82
N ARG A 25 11.99 -15.40 7.33
CA ARG A 25 11.56 -16.13 6.15
C ARG A 25 10.64 -17.26 6.59
N VAL A 26 9.55 -17.48 5.86
CA VAL A 26 8.68 -18.63 6.08
C VAL A 26 9.34 -19.85 5.43
N GLU A 27 9.74 -20.83 6.24
CA GLU A 27 10.31 -22.08 5.73
C GLU A 27 9.57 -23.26 6.33
N LYS A 28 8.95 -24.11 5.49
CA LYS A 28 8.22 -25.31 5.94
C LYS A 28 7.23 -24.98 7.07
N MET A 29 6.44 -23.92 6.88
CA MET A 29 5.42 -23.41 7.82
C MET A 29 5.96 -22.84 9.14
N LYS A 30 7.26 -22.51 9.22
CA LYS A 30 7.89 -21.94 10.42
C LYS A 30 8.58 -20.60 10.12
N PRO A 31 8.62 -19.66 11.09
CA PRO A 31 9.38 -18.44 10.94
C PRO A 31 10.86 -18.72 11.24
N VAL A 32 11.70 -18.63 10.21
CA VAL A 32 13.16 -18.75 10.34
C VAL A 32 13.77 -17.35 10.33
N PRO A 33 14.47 -16.91 11.39
CA PRO A 33 15.07 -15.58 11.45
C PRO A 33 16.08 -15.38 10.31
N VAL A 34 16.00 -14.23 9.65
CA VAL A 34 16.97 -13.81 8.63
C VAL A 34 18.13 -13.10 9.32
N ALA A 35 19.35 -13.55 9.02
CA ALA A 35 20.57 -12.95 9.57
C ALA A 35 20.67 -11.46 9.18
N PRO A 36 21.15 -10.57 10.08
CA PRO A 36 21.19 -9.12 9.83
C PRO A 36 21.85 -8.72 8.50
N GLU A 37 22.91 -9.41 8.09
CA GLU A 37 23.63 -9.20 6.84
C GLU A 37 22.81 -9.51 5.58
N ASN A 38 21.76 -10.32 5.72
CA ASN A 38 20.86 -10.73 4.63
C ASN A 38 19.51 -9.99 4.67
N GLN A 39 19.30 -9.09 5.64
CA GLN A 39 18.11 -8.24 5.66
C GLN A 39 18.12 -7.30 4.46
N GLY A 40 17.01 -7.27 3.72
CA GLY A 40 16.91 -6.58 2.42
C GLY A 40 17.08 -7.52 1.22
N VAL A 41 17.40 -8.79 1.43
CA VAL A 41 17.41 -9.82 0.37
C VAL A 41 16.18 -10.69 0.50
N PHE A 42 15.35 -10.72 -0.55
CA PHE A 42 14.08 -11.44 -0.57
C PHE A 42 14.03 -12.40 -1.75
N PHE A 43 13.67 -13.66 -1.49
CA PHE A 43 13.48 -14.67 -2.52
C PHE A 43 12.07 -14.56 -3.12
N SER A 44 11.96 -14.49 -4.44
CA SER A 44 10.69 -14.33 -5.14
C SER A 44 9.75 -15.51 -4.98
N GLY A 45 10.28 -16.70 -4.69
CA GLY A 45 9.53 -17.90 -4.37
C GLY A 45 9.07 -18.00 -2.91
N ASP A 46 9.42 -17.06 -2.03
CA ASP A 46 9.19 -17.19 -0.59
C ASP A 46 8.23 -16.11 -0.06
N SER A 47 7.75 -16.30 1.17
CA SER A 47 7.03 -15.29 1.96
C SER A 47 7.81 -14.92 3.23
N TYR A 48 7.67 -13.67 3.68
CA TYR A 48 8.42 -13.14 4.80
C TYR A 48 7.54 -12.34 5.76
N LEU A 49 7.93 -12.36 7.03
CA LEU A 49 7.44 -11.44 8.05
C LEU A 49 8.52 -10.43 8.36
N VAL A 50 8.16 -9.14 8.33
CA VAL A 50 9.03 -8.04 8.74
C VAL A 50 8.33 -7.26 9.83
N LEU A 51 8.88 -7.28 11.04
CA LEU A 51 8.39 -6.50 12.18
C LEU A 51 9.36 -5.35 12.42
N TYR A 52 8.87 -4.13 12.25
CA TYR A 52 9.48 -2.97 12.88
C TYR A 52 8.77 -2.75 14.22
N ASN A 53 9.44 -3.09 15.31
CA ASN A 53 8.92 -2.88 16.65
C ASN A 53 9.48 -1.56 17.21
N GLY A 54 8.76 -0.45 17.04
CA GLY A 54 9.09 0.83 17.68
C GLY A 54 8.56 0.93 19.12
N THR A 55 8.51 2.16 19.65
CA THR A 55 7.70 2.49 20.83
C THR A 55 6.23 2.12 20.58
N GLU A 56 5.40 2.07 21.64
CA GLU A 56 4.02 1.54 21.55
C GLU A 56 3.21 2.11 20.37
N GLU A 57 3.45 3.36 19.95
CA GLU A 57 2.76 4.06 18.86
C GLU A 57 3.31 3.78 17.44
N PHE A 58 4.46 3.11 17.30
CA PHE A 58 5.19 2.96 16.01
C PHE A 58 5.60 1.52 15.71
N SER A 59 4.74 0.55 16.02
CA SER A 59 4.96 -0.85 15.65
C SER A 59 4.22 -1.21 14.36
N HIS A 60 4.94 -1.82 13.42
CA HIS A 60 4.42 -2.23 12.12
C HIS A 60 4.85 -3.65 11.77
N LEU A 61 3.89 -4.46 11.33
CA LEU A 61 4.10 -5.84 10.91
C LEU A 61 3.75 -6.01 9.44
N HIS A 62 4.73 -6.37 8.64
CA HIS A 62 4.58 -6.51 7.20
C HIS A 62 4.64 -7.98 6.81
N LEU A 63 3.70 -8.41 5.98
CA LEU A 63 3.68 -9.70 5.32
C LEU A 63 4.13 -9.46 3.89
N TRP A 64 5.38 -9.79 3.58
CA TRP A 64 5.91 -9.69 2.24
C TRP A 64 5.68 -10.99 1.47
N ILE A 65 5.11 -10.88 0.27
CA ILE A 65 4.70 -11.98 -0.57
C ILE A 65 5.48 -11.91 -1.88
N GLY A 66 6.35 -12.90 -2.10
CA GLY A 66 7.09 -13.05 -3.35
C GLY A 66 6.16 -13.36 -4.52
N GLN A 67 6.52 -12.88 -5.71
CA GLN A 67 5.70 -13.03 -6.93
C GLN A 67 5.48 -14.50 -7.33
N GLN A 68 6.41 -15.38 -6.96
CA GLN A 68 6.39 -16.82 -7.23
C GLN A 68 6.07 -17.64 -5.97
N SER A 69 5.73 -16.99 -4.84
CA SER A 69 5.47 -17.69 -3.59
C SER A 69 4.25 -18.59 -3.65
N SER A 70 4.35 -19.74 -3.01
CA SER A 70 3.28 -20.74 -3.03
C SER A 70 2.10 -20.35 -2.12
N ARG A 71 0.90 -20.89 -2.40
CA ARG A 71 -0.31 -20.58 -1.61
C ARG A 71 -0.19 -21.07 -0.16
N ASP A 72 0.48 -22.19 0.06
CA ASP A 72 0.74 -22.72 1.40
C ASP A 72 1.69 -21.81 2.19
N GLU A 73 2.74 -21.27 1.55
CA GLU A 73 3.64 -20.31 2.20
C GLU A 73 2.95 -18.99 2.51
N GLN A 74 2.16 -18.45 1.59
CA GLN A 74 1.34 -17.25 1.82
C GLN A 74 0.37 -17.47 2.99
N GLY A 75 -0.31 -18.62 3.01
CA GLY A 75 -1.20 -19.00 4.11
C GLY A 75 -0.47 -19.15 5.44
N ALA A 76 0.73 -19.76 5.44
CA ALA A 76 1.56 -19.87 6.64
C ALA A 76 2.00 -18.50 7.13
N CYS A 77 2.41 -17.60 6.22
CA CYS A 77 2.80 -16.24 6.54
C CYS A 77 1.66 -15.49 7.24
N ALA A 78 0.43 -15.60 6.72
CA ALA A 78 -0.75 -15.00 7.33
C ALA A 78 -1.04 -15.55 8.74
N VAL A 79 -0.96 -16.87 8.94
CA VAL A 79 -1.15 -17.50 10.26
C VAL A 79 -0.06 -17.06 11.24
N LEU A 80 1.20 -17.03 10.80
CA LEU A 80 2.32 -16.59 11.62
C LEU A 80 2.22 -15.10 11.98
N ALA A 81 1.73 -14.25 11.07
CA ALA A 81 1.45 -12.85 11.34
C ALA A 81 0.38 -12.68 12.42
N VAL A 82 -0.70 -13.47 12.38
CA VAL A 82 -1.74 -13.51 13.41
C VAL A 82 -1.14 -13.86 14.77
N HIS A 83 -0.31 -14.90 14.85
CA HIS A 83 0.36 -15.28 16.10
C HIS A 83 1.28 -14.18 16.64
N LEU A 84 2.10 -13.57 15.77
CA LEU A 84 3.01 -12.49 16.17
C LEU A 84 2.24 -11.24 16.62
N ASN A 85 1.18 -10.88 15.91
CA ASN A 85 0.32 -9.76 16.25
C ASN A 85 -0.35 -9.98 17.63
N THR A 86 -0.86 -11.18 17.90
CA THR A 86 -1.43 -11.55 19.21
C THR A 86 -0.39 -11.50 20.33
N LEU A 87 0.84 -12.01 20.09
CA LEU A 87 1.95 -11.92 21.05
C LEU A 87 2.29 -10.47 21.42
N LEU A 88 2.11 -9.54 20.48
CA LEU A 88 2.35 -8.12 20.65
C LEU A 88 1.11 -7.35 21.14
N GLY A 89 0.04 -8.04 21.54
CA GLY A 89 -1.18 -7.42 22.07
C GLY A 89 -2.05 -6.73 21.01
N GLU A 90 -1.99 -7.19 19.76
CA GLU A 90 -2.64 -6.60 18.60
C GLU A 90 -2.30 -5.11 18.33
N ARG A 91 -1.21 -4.61 18.91
CA ARG A 91 -0.76 -3.22 18.76
C ARG A 91 -0.19 -2.85 17.38
N PRO A 92 0.48 -3.75 16.61
CA PRO A 92 1.07 -3.35 15.35
C PRO A 92 0.01 -3.04 14.29
N VAL A 93 0.27 -2.01 13.48
CA VAL A 93 -0.40 -1.85 12.19
C VAL A 93 0.15 -2.92 11.25
N GLN A 94 -0.72 -3.68 10.58
CA GLN A 94 -0.29 -4.75 9.68
C GLN A 94 -0.36 -4.31 8.22
N HIS A 95 0.57 -4.77 7.40
CA HIS A 95 0.65 -4.44 5.99
C HIS A 95 0.83 -5.71 5.16
N ARG A 96 0.10 -5.81 4.05
CA ARG A 96 0.34 -6.82 3.02
C ARG A 96 1.16 -6.19 1.91
N GLU A 97 2.40 -6.64 1.79
CA GLU A 97 3.38 -6.18 0.81
C GLU A 97 3.52 -7.24 -0.29
N VAL A 98 3.38 -6.85 -1.54
CA VAL A 98 3.56 -7.75 -2.69
C VAL A 98 4.80 -7.32 -3.42
N GLN A 99 5.63 -8.29 -3.84
CA GLN A 99 6.87 -8.02 -4.56
C GLN A 99 6.67 -7.02 -5.71
N GLY A 100 7.47 -5.94 -5.69
CA GLY A 100 7.41 -4.87 -6.71
C GLY A 100 6.26 -3.88 -6.52
N ASN A 101 5.48 -4.00 -5.45
CA ASN A 101 4.43 -3.07 -5.05
C ASN A 101 4.41 -2.86 -3.52
N GLU A 102 5.58 -2.92 -2.89
CA GLU A 102 5.76 -2.69 -1.46
C GLU A 102 5.43 -1.25 -1.07
N SER A 103 4.95 -1.06 0.16
CA SER A 103 4.72 0.26 0.73
C SER A 103 6.04 0.98 1.02
N ASP A 104 5.98 2.29 0.98
CA ASP A 104 7.12 3.15 1.28
C ASP A 104 7.67 2.94 2.68
N LEU A 105 6.77 2.68 3.63
CA LEU A 105 7.12 2.37 5.01
C LEU A 105 7.99 1.10 5.07
N PHE A 106 7.60 0.04 4.34
CA PHE A 106 8.41 -1.17 4.23
C PHE A 106 9.78 -0.90 3.61
N MET A 107 9.81 -0.15 2.51
CA MET A 107 11.05 0.21 1.81
C MET A 107 12.00 1.02 2.71
N SER A 108 11.47 1.86 3.60
CA SER A 108 12.25 2.70 4.52
C SER A 108 13.15 1.91 5.48
N TYR A 109 12.82 0.64 5.75
CA TYR A 109 13.62 -0.24 6.60
C TYR A 109 14.91 -0.71 5.93
N PHE A 110 14.99 -0.62 4.60
CA PHE A 110 16.09 -1.14 3.79
C PHE A 110 16.74 0.01 2.99
N PRO A 111 17.56 0.87 3.61
CA PRO A 111 18.11 2.08 2.98
C PRO A 111 19.05 1.80 1.79
N ARG A 112 19.54 0.56 1.66
CA ARG A 112 20.32 0.08 0.52
C ARG A 112 19.45 -0.47 -0.62
N GLY A 113 18.13 -0.43 -0.46
CA GLY A 113 17.15 -1.05 -1.33
C GLY A 113 16.96 -2.54 -1.07
N LEU A 114 15.98 -3.11 -1.78
CA LEU A 114 15.71 -4.54 -1.79
C LEU A 114 16.50 -5.21 -2.91
N LYS A 115 16.92 -6.45 -2.66
CA LYS A 115 17.46 -7.35 -3.68
C LYS A 115 16.53 -8.54 -3.81
N TYR A 116 15.88 -8.67 -4.96
CA TYR A 116 15.13 -9.87 -5.29
C TYR A 116 16.08 -10.97 -5.78
N GLN A 117 15.86 -12.18 -5.28
CA GLN A 117 16.57 -13.38 -5.71
C GLN A 117 15.56 -14.40 -6.23
N GLU A 118 15.92 -15.04 -7.35
CA GLU A 118 15.13 -16.13 -7.89
C GLU A 118 15.23 -17.38 -7.00
N GLY A 119 14.19 -18.21 -7.08
CA GLY A 119 14.07 -19.41 -6.26
C GLY A 119 13.47 -19.11 -4.89
N GLY A 120 13.70 -20.03 -3.94
CA GLY A 120 13.07 -20.04 -2.64
C GLY A 120 13.28 -21.38 -1.94
N VAL A 121 12.66 -21.57 -0.79
CA VAL A 121 12.55 -22.89 -0.15
C VAL A 121 11.71 -23.78 -1.06
N GLU A 122 12.16 -25.02 -1.30
CA GLU A 122 11.37 -25.97 -2.11
C GLU A 122 10.01 -26.22 -1.42
N SER A 123 8.93 -25.71 -2.04
CA SER A 123 7.56 -26.12 -1.75
C SER A 123 7.34 -27.58 -2.18
N ALA A 124 6.39 -28.26 -1.52
CA ALA A 124 6.00 -29.64 -1.84
C ALA A 124 5.30 -29.78 -3.21
N PHE A 125 5.07 -28.68 -3.94
CA PHE A 125 4.37 -28.67 -5.23
C PHE A 125 5.09 -27.83 -6.31
N HIS A 126 5.84 -28.54 -7.16
CA HIS A 126 6.34 -28.22 -8.51
C HIS A 126 7.23 -26.99 -8.81
N LYS A 127 7.99 -27.16 -9.92
CA LYS A 127 9.16 -26.39 -10.37
C LYS A 127 8.85 -25.37 -11.49
N ILE A 128 9.50 -24.21 -11.30
CA ILE A 128 9.86 -23.03 -12.11
C ILE A 128 9.72 -23.10 -13.65
N SER A 129 9.24 -22.00 -14.23
CA SER A 129 9.62 -21.46 -15.55
C SER A 129 10.13 -20.01 -15.40
N ALA A 130 11.23 -19.67 -16.09
CA ALA A 130 11.92 -18.38 -16.03
C ALA A 130 11.36 -17.36 -17.05
N GLU A 131 11.44 -16.05 -16.71
CA GLU A 131 11.90 -14.92 -17.55
C GLU A 131 11.25 -13.56 -17.16
N ALA A 132 12.07 -12.58 -16.76
CA ALA A 132 12.18 -11.21 -17.35
C ALA A 132 13.03 -10.29 -16.43
N ALA A 133 13.93 -9.50 -17.03
CA ALA A 133 14.69 -8.45 -16.35
C ALA A 133 13.80 -7.23 -16.02
N PRO A 134 14.08 -6.43 -14.97
CA PRO A 134 13.27 -5.26 -14.64
C PRO A 134 13.34 -4.20 -15.74
N GLU A 135 12.16 -3.83 -16.25
CA GLU A 135 11.98 -2.78 -17.26
C GLU A 135 12.29 -1.39 -16.65
N ALA A 136 12.91 -0.50 -17.42
CA ALA A 136 13.22 0.85 -16.95
C ALA A 136 11.93 1.63 -16.67
N VAL A 137 11.81 2.24 -15.48
CA VAL A 137 10.61 2.98 -15.07
C VAL A 137 10.37 4.19 -15.97
N ARG A 138 9.20 4.22 -16.62
CA ARG A 138 8.74 5.31 -17.49
C ARG A 138 7.23 5.48 -17.35
N LYS A 139 6.79 6.35 -16.44
CA LYS A 139 5.37 6.56 -16.15
C LYS A 139 4.97 8.02 -16.28
N LEU A 140 3.71 8.26 -16.61
CA LEU A 140 3.13 9.60 -16.64
C LEU A 140 1.86 9.61 -15.79
N TYR A 141 1.78 10.54 -14.86
CA TYR A 141 0.59 10.76 -14.04
C TYR A 141 -0.01 12.13 -14.34
N GLN A 142 -1.33 12.18 -14.49
CA GLN A 142 -2.10 13.41 -14.53
C GLN A 142 -2.63 13.69 -13.12
N VAL A 143 -2.33 14.88 -12.59
CA VAL A 143 -2.79 15.37 -11.29
C VAL A 143 -3.92 16.37 -11.54
N LYS A 144 -5.14 15.97 -11.18
CA LYS A 144 -6.36 16.73 -11.51
C LYS A 144 -7.35 16.77 -10.35
N GLY A 145 -8.01 17.91 -10.18
CA GLY A 145 -9.13 18.10 -9.26
C GLY A 145 -9.15 19.51 -8.66
N LYS A 146 -10.30 19.91 -8.12
CA LYS A 146 -10.46 21.25 -7.52
C LYS A 146 -10.36 21.21 -6.01
N LYS A 147 -11.01 20.22 -5.38
CA LYS A 147 -10.95 19.96 -3.93
C LYS A 147 -10.44 18.55 -3.61
N ASN A 148 -10.78 17.57 -4.44
CA ASN A 148 -10.41 16.17 -4.27
C ASN A 148 -9.37 15.78 -5.32
N ILE A 149 -8.16 16.32 -5.23
CA ILE A 149 -7.10 16.12 -6.23
C ILE A 149 -6.52 14.71 -6.14
N ARG A 150 -6.47 13.98 -7.27
CA ARG A 150 -5.82 12.66 -7.38
C ARG A 150 -4.85 12.62 -8.57
N ALA A 151 -3.83 11.77 -8.46
CA ALA A 151 -2.98 11.38 -9.59
C ALA A 151 -3.57 10.14 -10.26
N THR A 152 -3.64 10.15 -11.59
CA THR A 152 -4.05 9.00 -12.40
C THR A 152 -3.02 8.75 -13.47
N GLU A 153 -2.60 7.50 -13.65
CA GLU A 153 -1.66 7.12 -14.70
C GLU A 153 -2.26 7.34 -16.11
N ARG A 154 -1.42 7.80 -17.04
CA ARG A 154 -1.77 8.12 -18.42
C ARG A 154 -0.72 7.59 -19.38
N ALA A 155 -1.09 7.50 -20.66
CA ALA A 155 -0.15 7.15 -21.71
C ALA A 155 1.00 8.18 -21.76
N LEU A 156 2.24 7.69 -21.87
CA LEU A 156 3.47 8.47 -21.96
C LEU A 156 3.58 9.21 -23.31
N SER A 157 2.80 10.27 -23.49
CA SER A 157 2.69 11.01 -24.75
C SER A 157 2.15 12.42 -24.50
N TRP A 158 2.58 13.39 -25.33
CA TRP A 158 2.01 14.74 -25.35
C TRP A 158 0.48 14.77 -25.53
N GLY A 159 -0.12 13.74 -26.13
CA GLY A 159 -1.58 13.63 -26.27
C GLY A 159 -2.34 13.55 -24.92
N SER A 160 -1.65 13.14 -23.85
CA SER A 160 -2.18 13.09 -22.48
C SER A 160 -2.17 14.46 -21.80
N PHE A 161 -1.28 15.36 -22.21
CA PHE A 161 -1.08 16.66 -21.59
C PHE A 161 -2.20 17.65 -21.96
N ASN A 162 -2.41 18.63 -21.09
CA ASN A 162 -3.21 19.83 -21.34
C ASN A 162 -2.67 20.98 -20.48
N THR A 163 -2.96 22.22 -20.86
CA THR A 163 -2.39 23.39 -20.16
C THR A 163 -3.05 23.68 -18.81
N GLY A 164 -4.14 23.01 -18.45
CA GLY A 164 -4.91 23.27 -17.23
C GLY A 164 -4.61 22.35 -16.06
N ASP A 165 -3.83 21.28 -16.24
CA ASP A 165 -3.51 20.33 -15.17
C ASP A 165 -2.00 20.30 -14.87
N CYS A 166 -1.63 19.60 -13.80
CA CYS A 166 -0.25 19.23 -13.54
C CYS A 166 0.00 17.78 -13.91
N PHE A 167 1.23 17.47 -14.31
CA PHE A 167 1.64 16.12 -14.69
C PHE A 167 2.94 15.75 -13.99
N ILE A 168 3.08 14.49 -13.61
CA ILE A 168 4.32 13.93 -13.06
C ILE A 168 4.85 12.94 -14.10
N LEU A 169 5.95 13.30 -14.74
CA LEU A 169 6.71 12.42 -15.63
C LEU A 169 7.82 11.78 -14.81
N ASP A 170 7.75 10.47 -14.69
CA ASP A 170 8.63 9.69 -13.86
C ASP A 170 9.53 8.78 -14.70
N LEU A 171 10.84 9.06 -14.68
CA LEU A 171 11.86 8.42 -15.51
C LEU A 171 12.92 7.67 -14.69
N GLY A 172 12.58 7.24 -13.47
CA GLY A 172 13.55 6.56 -12.61
C GLY A 172 14.28 7.54 -11.69
N GLN A 173 15.46 7.99 -12.10
CA GLN A 173 16.26 8.91 -11.28
C GLN A 173 15.80 10.37 -11.39
N ASN A 174 15.04 10.70 -12.44
CA ASN A 174 14.57 12.06 -12.68
C ASN A 174 13.05 12.05 -12.73
N ILE A 175 12.44 12.91 -11.91
CA ILE A 175 10.99 13.08 -11.80
C ILE A 175 10.67 14.53 -12.15
N PHE A 176 9.91 14.75 -13.20
CA PHE A 176 9.53 16.08 -13.65
C PHE A 176 8.07 16.36 -13.29
N VAL A 177 7.84 17.42 -12.51
CA VAL A 177 6.51 17.96 -12.24
C VAL A 177 6.23 19.06 -13.24
N TRP A 178 5.58 18.70 -14.34
CA TRP A 178 5.19 19.65 -15.36
C TRP A 178 3.91 20.38 -14.95
N CYS A 179 3.95 21.70 -14.88
CA CYS A 179 2.82 22.54 -14.48
C CYS A 179 2.27 23.30 -15.70
N GLY A 180 1.07 22.93 -16.15
CA GLY A 180 0.43 23.64 -17.26
C GLY A 180 0.20 25.11 -16.96
N GLY A 181 0.30 25.97 -17.97
CA GLY A 181 0.21 27.42 -17.79
C GLY A 181 -1.05 27.92 -17.07
N LYS A 182 -2.16 27.17 -17.16
CA LYS A 182 -3.46 27.46 -16.53
C LYS A 182 -3.79 26.58 -15.32
N SER A 183 -2.87 25.73 -14.86
CA SER A 183 -3.09 24.84 -13.72
C SER A 183 -3.25 25.58 -12.39
N ASN A 184 -4.12 25.06 -11.52
CA ASN A 184 -4.46 25.74 -10.27
C ASN A 184 -3.41 25.49 -9.16
N ILE A 185 -3.35 26.37 -8.16
CA ILE A 185 -2.30 26.32 -7.12
C ILE A 185 -2.38 25.06 -6.24
N LEU A 186 -3.58 24.52 -6.01
CA LEU A 186 -3.77 23.31 -5.21
C LEU A 186 -3.26 22.09 -5.97
N GLU A 187 -3.51 22.01 -7.29
CA GLU A 187 -2.96 20.96 -8.15
C GLU A 187 -1.44 21.01 -8.20
N ARG A 188 -0.84 22.20 -8.34
CA ARG A 188 0.62 22.36 -8.33
C ARG A 188 1.24 21.89 -7.02
N ASN A 189 0.65 22.30 -5.89
CA ASN A 189 1.11 21.86 -4.57
C ASN A 189 0.97 20.34 -4.43
N LYS A 190 -0.18 19.77 -4.79
CA LYS A 190 -0.41 18.33 -4.71
C LYS A 190 0.51 17.54 -5.64
N ALA A 191 0.76 18.02 -6.85
CA ALA A 191 1.66 17.38 -7.81
C ALA A 191 3.10 17.39 -7.32
N ARG A 192 3.55 18.50 -6.71
CA ARG A 192 4.85 18.56 -6.04
C ARG A 192 4.91 17.59 -4.88
N ASP A 193 3.92 17.59 -3.99
CA ASP A 193 3.90 16.72 -2.81
C ASP A 193 3.89 15.24 -3.23
N LEU A 194 3.16 14.89 -4.29
CA LEU A 194 3.14 13.55 -4.87
C LEU A 194 4.47 13.17 -5.54
N ALA A 195 5.13 14.09 -6.24
CA ALA A 195 6.44 13.80 -6.84
C ALA A 195 7.55 13.69 -5.79
N LEU A 196 7.50 14.51 -4.73
CA LEU A 196 8.36 14.37 -3.57
C LEU A 196 8.08 13.05 -2.84
N ALA A 197 6.81 12.65 -2.74
CA ALA A 197 6.47 11.31 -2.25
C ALA A 197 7.12 10.25 -3.15
N ILE A 198 6.87 10.20 -4.46
CA ILE A 198 7.51 9.24 -5.38
C ILE A 198 9.05 9.24 -5.22
N ARG A 199 9.68 10.41 -5.11
CA ARG A 199 11.12 10.53 -4.86
C ARG A 199 11.54 9.87 -3.56
N ASP A 200 10.90 10.26 -2.45
CA ASP A 200 11.28 9.83 -1.11
C ASP A 200 10.95 8.34 -0.89
N SER A 201 9.93 7.87 -1.60
CA SER A 201 9.21 6.65 -1.30
C SER A 201 9.55 5.53 -2.31
N GLU A 202 9.38 5.77 -3.60
CA GLU A 202 9.77 4.83 -4.67
C GLU A 202 11.26 4.92 -5.03
N ARG A 203 11.90 6.08 -4.81
CA ARG A 203 13.31 6.33 -5.19
C ARG A 203 14.26 6.56 -4.03
N GLN A 204 13.81 6.29 -2.80
CA GLN A 204 14.65 6.33 -1.60
C GLN A 204 15.32 7.70 -1.37
N GLY A 205 14.67 8.77 -1.82
CA GLY A 205 15.20 10.15 -1.79
C GLY A 205 16.35 10.42 -2.76
N LYS A 206 16.73 9.45 -3.60
CA LYS A 206 17.89 9.54 -4.52
C LYS A 206 17.55 10.15 -5.87
N ALA A 207 16.27 10.13 -6.25
CA ALA A 207 15.83 10.78 -7.47
C ALA A 207 15.82 12.31 -7.30
N GLN A 208 16.00 13.01 -8.42
CA GLN A 208 15.82 14.45 -8.48
C GLN A 208 14.38 14.77 -8.86
N VAL A 209 13.75 15.69 -8.13
CA VAL A 209 12.45 16.26 -8.52
C VAL A 209 12.70 17.64 -9.09
N GLU A 210 12.28 17.84 -10.33
CA GLU A 210 12.35 19.12 -11.03
C GLU A 210 10.95 19.64 -11.34
N ILE A 211 10.67 20.89 -10.96
CA ILE A 211 9.41 21.55 -11.31
C ILE A 211 9.62 22.24 -12.66
N VAL A 212 8.82 21.85 -13.65
CA VAL A 212 8.92 22.31 -15.02
C VAL A 212 7.71 23.17 -15.36
N ALA A 213 7.94 24.42 -15.76
CA ALA A 213 6.88 25.27 -16.25
C ALA A 213 6.57 24.98 -17.73
N ASP A 214 5.32 25.22 -18.13
CA ASP A 214 4.89 25.19 -19.53
C ASP A 214 5.77 26.10 -20.41
N GLY A 215 6.58 25.49 -21.28
CA GLY A 215 7.54 26.19 -22.17
C GLY A 215 9.00 26.13 -21.72
N GLU A 216 9.28 25.54 -20.56
CA GLU A 216 10.63 25.39 -19.99
C GLU A 216 11.05 23.90 -19.93
N GLU A 217 10.54 23.06 -20.83
CA GLU A 217 10.79 21.62 -20.77
C GLU A 217 12.28 21.26 -20.98
N PRO A 218 12.89 20.49 -20.05
CA PRO A 218 14.29 20.11 -20.18
C PRO A 218 14.50 19.11 -21.33
N ALA A 219 15.73 19.04 -21.84
CA ALA A 219 16.09 18.21 -23.00
C ALA A 219 15.73 16.72 -22.80
N GLU A 220 15.85 16.20 -21.58
CA GLU A 220 15.50 14.82 -21.25
C GLU A 220 13.99 14.55 -21.41
N MET A 221 13.14 15.48 -21.00
CA MET A 221 11.69 15.39 -21.18
C MET A 221 11.33 15.40 -22.66
N VAL A 222 11.96 16.28 -23.46
CA VAL A 222 11.77 16.35 -24.91
C VAL A 222 12.30 15.10 -25.62
N GLN A 223 13.38 14.51 -25.13
CA GLN A 223 13.92 13.25 -25.66
C GLN A 223 12.94 12.08 -25.47
N VAL A 224 12.25 12.03 -24.33
CA VAL A 224 11.31 10.93 -24.03
C VAL A 224 9.95 11.14 -24.68
N LEU A 225 9.40 12.36 -24.63
CA LEU A 225 8.05 12.66 -25.14
C LEU A 225 8.03 13.10 -26.62
N GLY A 226 9.19 13.45 -27.18
CA GLY A 226 9.31 14.10 -28.47
C GLY A 226 9.11 15.63 -28.41
N PRO A 227 9.16 16.33 -29.56
CA PRO A 227 8.96 17.77 -29.62
C PRO A 227 7.55 18.14 -29.15
N LYS A 228 7.45 19.14 -28.29
CA LYS A 228 6.19 19.59 -27.71
C LYS A 228 5.29 20.21 -28.79
N PRO A 229 4.06 19.70 -28.99
CA PRO A 229 3.07 20.33 -29.87
C PRO A 229 2.31 21.44 -29.12
N ALA A 230 1.42 22.15 -29.83
CA ALA A 230 0.42 22.98 -29.17
C ALA A 230 -0.53 22.09 -28.34
N LEU A 231 -0.60 22.35 -27.03
CA LEU A 231 -1.43 21.59 -26.10
C LEU A 231 -2.85 22.15 -26.06
N LYS A 232 -3.83 21.26 -25.87
CA LYS A 232 -5.22 21.64 -25.59
C LYS A 232 -5.33 22.37 -24.25
N GLU A 233 -6.27 23.30 -24.15
CA GLU A 233 -6.60 23.92 -22.88
C GLU A 233 -7.28 22.92 -21.95
N GLY A 234 -6.98 23.00 -20.64
CA GLY A 234 -7.73 22.24 -19.65
C GLY A 234 -9.13 22.83 -19.45
N ASN A 235 -10.10 21.99 -19.12
CA ASN A 235 -11.49 22.39 -18.90
C ASN A 235 -11.83 22.38 -17.39
N PRO A 236 -12.19 23.52 -16.78
CA PRO A 236 -12.59 23.60 -15.37
C PRO A 236 -13.80 22.74 -14.98
N GLU A 237 -14.69 22.40 -15.93
CA GLU A 237 -15.80 21.48 -15.71
C GLU A 237 -15.31 20.04 -15.53
N GLU A 238 -14.18 19.67 -16.15
CA GLU A 238 -13.57 18.37 -15.95
C GLU A 238 -12.95 18.21 -14.56
N ASP A 239 -12.54 19.31 -13.91
CA ASP A 239 -12.05 19.28 -12.52
C ASP A 239 -13.18 18.98 -11.54
N LEU A 240 -14.36 19.55 -11.77
CA LEU A 240 -15.56 19.26 -10.99
C LEU A 240 -16.01 17.81 -11.20
N ARG A 241 -15.95 17.30 -12.44
CA ARG A 241 -16.23 15.90 -12.74
C ARG A 241 -15.19 14.95 -12.11
N ALA A 242 -13.91 15.35 -12.10
CA ALA A 242 -12.86 14.59 -11.41
C ALA A 242 -13.11 14.54 -9.90
N ASP A 243 -13.50 15.67 -9.28
CA ASP A 243 -13.86 15.71 -7.86
C ASP A 243 -15.02 14.75 -7.52
N GLN A 244 -16.04 14.70 -8.38
CA GLN A 244 -17.18 13.77 -8.25
C GLN A 244 -16.73 12.31 -8.40
N THR A 245 -15.93 12.01 -9.43
CA THR A 245 -15.41 10.65 -9.68
C THR A 245 -14.54 10.17 -8.51
N ASN A 246 -13.69 11.05 -7.99
CA ASN A 246 -12.79 10.78 -6.87
C ASN A 246 -13.56 10.58 -5.55
N ALA A 247 -14.68 11.29 -5.35
CA ALA A 247 -15.55 11.07 -4.19
C ALA A 247 -16.17 9.66 -4.20
N HIS A 248 -16.57 9.18 -5.38
CA HIS A 248 -17.15 7.84 -5.59
C HIS A 248 -16.12 6.71 -5.67
N ALA A 249 -14.82 7.02 -5.72
CA ALA A 249 -13.76 6.03 -5.83
C ALA A 249 -13.40 5.36 -4.48
N ALA A 250 -14.05 5.75 -3.38
CA ALA A 250 -13.89 5.07 -2.11
C ALA A 250 -15.23 4.80 -1.44
N ALA A 251 -15.38 3.59 -0.87
CA ALA A 251 -16.57 3.16 -0.15
C ALA A 251 -16.18 2.57 1.21
N LEU A 252 -17.13 2.57 2.15
CA LEU A 252 -16.93 2.00 3.48
C LEU A 252 -17.88 0.82 3.68
N TYR A 253 -17.34 -0.31 4.13
CA TYR A 253 -18.08 -1.53 4.41
C TYR A 253 -17.89 -1.92 5.88
N LYS A 254 -18.95 -2.40 6.51
CA LYS A 254 -18.91 -3.03 7.83
C LYS A 254 -18.74 -4.53 7.68
N VAL A 255 -17.81 -5.09 8.45
CA VAL A 255 -17.62 -6.53 8.62
C VAL A 255 -18.52 -7.00 9.76
N SER A 256 -19.26 -8.08 9.57
CA SER A 256 -20.06 -8.70 10.63
C SER A 256 -20.05 -10.21 10.53
N ASP A 257 -19.85 -10.90 11.65
CA ASP A 257 -19.94 -12.36 11.76
C ASP A 257 -21.25 -12.88 12.39
N ALA A 258 -22.24 -12.00 12.61
CA ALA A 258 -23.46 -12.29 13.37
C ALA A 258 -24.28 -13.49 12.83
N THR A 259 -24.11 -13.85 11.56
CA THR A 259 -24.79 -14.99 10.91
C THR A 259 -23.98 -16.29 10.96
N GLY A 260 -22.82 -16.29 11.62
CA GLY A 260 -21.86 -17.40 11.62
C GLY A 260 -20.91 -17.41 10.42
N GLN A 261 -21.07 -16.49 9.47
CA GLN A 261 -20.16 -16.25 8.34
C GLN A 261 -19.87 -14.76 8.21
N MET A 262 -18.63 -14.41 7.85
CA MET A 262 -18.23 -13.01 7.63
C MET A 262 -19.00 -12.40 6.45
N HIS A 263 -19.82 -11.38 6.75
CA HIS A 263 -20.58 -10.61 5.78
C HIS A 263 -20.06 -9.17 5.71
N LEU A 264 -20.02 -8.63 4.49
CA LEU A 264 -19.68 -7.24 4.23
C LEU A 264 -20.93 -6.46 3.81
N THR A 265 -21.31 -5.49 4.63
CA THR A 265 -22.44 -4.59 4.36
C THR A 265 -21.90 -3.21 4.05
N LYS A 266 -22.24 -2.65 2.89
CA LYS A 266 -21.82 -1.29 2.56
C LYS A 266 -22.54 -0.28 3.45
N VAL A 267 -21.80 0.58 4.13
CA VAL A 267 -22.33 1.61 5.05
C VAL A 267 -22.15 3.04 4.50
N ALA A 268 -21.25 3.25 3.54
CA ALA A 268 -21.17 4.51 2.80
C ALA A 268 -20.67 4.28 1.36
N ASP A 269 -21.32 4.93 0.39
CA ASP A 269 -21.02 4.82 -1.04
C ASP A 269 -19.93 5.78 -1.54
N SER A 270 -19.57 6.81 -0.76
CA SER A 270 -18.60 7.82 -1.19
C SER A 270 -17.93 8.53 0.00
N SER A 271 -16.69 8.94 -0.23
CA SER A 271 -15.91 9.75 0.71
C SER A 271 -16.19 11.25 0.52
N PRO A 272 -16.00 12.11 1.54
CA PRO A 272 -15.48 11.78 2.86
C PRO A 272 -16.55 11.27 3.83
N PHE A 273 -16.19 10.24 4.60
CA PHE A 273 -17.03 9.52 5.55
C PHE A 273 -17.18 10.26 6.89
N ALA A 274 -18.18 9.89 7.68
CA ALA A 274 -18.33 10.34 9.05
C ALA A 274 -17.46 9.47 9.97
N VAL A 275 -16.74 10.06 10.93
CA VAL A 275 -15.89 9.29 11.88
C VAL A 275 -16.76 8.36 12.71
N GLU A 276 -17.99 8.79 13.00
CA GLU A 276 -19.03 8.06 13.74
C GLU A 276 -19.46 6.76 13.02
N SER A 277 -19.15 6.62 11.72
CA SER A 277 -19.38 5.38 10.99
C SER A 277 -18.45 4.24 11.44
N LEU A 278 -17.31 4.54 12.06
CA LEU A 278 -16.39 3.54 12.63
C LEU A 278 -16.80 3.18 14.05
N ILE A 279 -17.75 2.24 14.16
CA ILE A 279 -18.27 1.77 15.45
C ILE A 279 -17.24 0.87 16.13
N PRO A 280 -16.83 1.13 17.39
CA PRO A 280 -15.81 0.34 18.08
C PRO A 280 -16.06 -1.16 18.21
N ASP A 281 -17.32 -1.58 18.09
CA ASP A 281 -17.80 -2.96 18.25
C ASP A 281 -17.72 -3.79 16.96
N ASP A 282 -17.31 -3.20 15.83
CA ASP A 282 -17.22 -3.88 14.53
C ASP A 282 -15.84 -3.63 13.86
N CYS A 283 -15.52 -4.43 12.84
CA CYS A 283 -14.44 -4.13 11.89
C CYS A 283 -15.01 -3.49 10.61
N PHE A 284 -14.19 -2.72 9.89
CA PHE A 284 -14.60 -2.04 8.67
C PHE A 284 -13.57 -2.20 7.55
N VAL A 285 -14.03 -2.28 6.31
CA VAL A 285 -13.19 -2.21 5.11
C VAL A 285 -13.40 -0.84 4.46
N LEU A 286 -12.34 -0.06 4.35
CA LEU A 286 -12.29 1.12 3.51
C LEU A 286 -11.76 0.71 2.14
N ASP A 287 -12.67 0.67 1.18
CA ASP A 287 -12.37 0.37 -0.20
C ASP A 287 -11.80 1.60 -0.89
N ASN A 288 -10.55 1.52 -1.32
CA ASN A 288 -9.92 2.43 -2.25
C ASN A 288 -9.15 1.61 -3.32
N GLY A 289 -9.66 0.42 -3.64
CA GLY A 289 -8.97 -0.57 -4.47
C GLY A 289 -8.76 -0.12 -5.91
N LEU A 290 -9.58 0.80 -6.42
CA LEU A 290 -9.34 1.46 -7.72
C LEU A 290 -8.04 2.27 -7.75
N CYS A 291 -7.53 2.66 -6.59
CA CYS A 291 -6.22 3.30 -6.41
C CYS A 291 -5.18 2.33 -5.84
N GLY A 292 -5.40 1.02 -5.93
CA GLY A 292 -4.42 -0.01 -5.59
C GLY A 292 -4.24 -0.27 -4.10
N LYS A 293 -5.08 0.27 -3.21
CA LYS A 293 -4.97 0.05 -1.75
C LYS A 293 -6.33 -0.04 -1.06
N ILE A 294 -6.48 -0.98 -0.14
CA ILE A 294 -7.62 -1.08 0.78
C ILE A 294 -7.15 -1.02 2.23
N TYR A 295 -8.05 -0.66 3.14
CA TYR A 295 -7.77 -0.62 4.57
C TYR A 295 -8.77 -1.47 5.33
N ILE A 296 -8.31 -2.10 6.41
CA ILE A 296 -9.19 -2.75 7.39
C ILE A 296 -9.01 -2.05 8.73
N TRP A 297 -10.07 -1.44 9.22
CA TRP A 297 -10.08 -0.84 10.56
C TRP A 297 -10.66 -1.84 11.56
N LYS A 298 -9.95 -2.10 12.65
CA LYS A 298 -10.37 -3.01 13.72
C LYS A 298 -10.84 -2.22 14.93
N GLY A 299 -12.13 -2.27 15.23
CA GLY A 299 -12.68 -1.66 16.43
C GLY A 299 -12.13 -2.32 17.70
N ARG A 300 -11.86 -1.52 18.74
CA ARG A 300 -11.28 -2.03 20.00
C ARG A 300 -12.18 -3.00 20.76
N LYS A 301 -13.48 -3.00 20.47
CA LYS A 301 -14.50 -3.89 21.05
C LYS A 301 -15.02 -4.92 20.05
N ALA A 302 -14.57 -4.89 18.80
CA ALA A 302 -14.91 -5.90 17.81
C ALA A 302 -14.55 -7.28 18.32
N ASN A 303 -15.32 -8.29 17.96
CA ASN A 303 -15.09 -9.64 18.50
C ASN A 303 -13.77 -10.23 17.95
N GLU A 304 -13.19 -11.18 18.69
CA GLU A 304 -11.88 -11.73 18.33
C GLU A 304 -11.86 -12.42 16.97
N LYS A 305 -12.97 -13.08 16.57
CA LYS A 305 -13.04 -13.74 15.25
C LYS A 305 -12.95 -12.72 14.12
N GLU A 306 -13.64 -11.58 14.24
CA GLU A 306 -13.55 -10.48 13.27
C GLU A 306 -12.14 -9.89 13.20
N ARG A 307 -11.53 -9.61 14.36
CA ARG A 307 -10.19 -9.02 14.42
C ARG A 307 -9.12 -9.92 13.83
N GLN A 308 -9.21 -11.24 14.06
CA GLN A 308 -8.25 -12.23 13.55
C GLN A 308 -8.52 -12.61 12.08
N ALA A 309 -9.73 -12.40 11.58
CA ALA A 309 -10.07 -12.64 10.18
C ALA A 309 -9.64 -11.54 9.21
N ALA A 310 -9.06 -10.43 9.69
CA ALA A 310 -8.78 -9.24 8.88
C ALA A 310 -8.02 -9.54 7.57
N LEU A 311 -6.90 -10.28 7.60
CA LEU A 311 -6.15 -10.63 6.39
C LEU A 311 -7.00 -11.41 5.38
N ARG A 312 -7.78 -12.39 5.85
CA ARG A 312 -8.69 -13.16 5.01
C ARG A 312 -9.80 -12.27 4.43
N VAL A 313 -10.37 -11.38 5.24
CA VAL A 313 -11.39 -10.42 4.79
C VAL A 313 -10.84 -9.53 3.67
N ALA A 314 -9.57 -9.10 3.76
CA ALA A 314 -8.92 -8.32 2.71
C ALA A 314 -8.80 -9.12 1.40
N GLU A 315 -8.31 -10.35 1.46
CA GLU A 315 -8.14 -11.22 0.29
C GLU A 315 -9.47 -11.57 -0.39
N ASP A 316 -10.47 -11.92 0.42
CA ASP A 316 -11.84 -12.19 -0.05
C ASP A 316 -12.44 -10.92 -0.68
N PHE A 317 -12.19 -9.73 -0.11
CA PHE A 317 -12.65 -8.46 -0.65
C PHE A 317 -11.99 -8.11 -1.99
N ILE A 318 -10.66 -8.20 -2.08
CA ILE A 318 -9.90 -7.98 -3.33
C ILE A 318 -10.43 -8.89 -4.44
N SER A 319 -10.62 -10.18 -4.13
CA SER A 319 -11.14 -11.17 -5.07
C SER A 319 -12.57 -10.86 -5.50
N ARG A 320 -13.46 -10.55 -4.55
CA ARG A 320 -14.86 -10.20 -4.80
C ARG A 320 -15.02 -8.97 -5.68
N MET A 321 -14.20 -7.94 -5.43
CA MET A 321 -14.22 -6.69 -6.17
C MET A 321 -13.43 -6.75 -7.49
N ARG A 322 -12.72 -7.86 -7.75
CA ARG A 322 -11.86 -8.07 -8.91
C ARG A 322 -10.73 -7.03 -9.03
N TYR A 323 -10.18 -6.62 -7.90
CA TYR A 323 -8.99 -5.78 -7.89
C TYR A 323 -7.73 -6.57 -8.23
N ALA A 324 -6.66 -5.86 -8.59
CA ALA A 324 -5.40 -6.48 -8.93
C ALA A 324 -4.83 -7.26 -7.72
N PRO A 325 -4.24 -8.46 -7.90
CA PRO A 325 -3.71 -9.27 -6.79
C PRO A 325 -2.60 -8.58 -5.96
N ASN A 326 -1.92 -7.60 -6.57
CA ASN A 326 -0.91 -6.78 -5.92
C ASN A 326 -1.49 -5.60 -5.12
N THR A 327 -2.81 -5.46 -5.03
CA THR A 327 -3.48 -4.44 -4.20
C THR A 327 -2.94 -4.47 -2.77
N GLN A 328 -2.46 -3.32 -2.29
CA GLN A 328 -1.93 -3.16 -0.95
C GLN A 328 -3.05 -3.25 0.10
N VAL A 329 -2.73 -3.79 1.27
CA VAL A 329 -3.66 -3.88 2.40
C VAL A 329 -2.99 -3.30 3.64
N GLU A 330 -3.68 -2.40 4.34
CA GLU A 330 -3.25 -1.89 5.63
C GLU A 330 -4.34 -2.16 6.69
N ILE A 331 -3.97 -2.86 7.76
CA ILE A 331 -4.88 -3.25 8.84
C ILE A 331 -4.54 -2.41 10.08
N LEU A 332 -5.50 -1.59 10.49
CA LEU A 332 -5.36 -0.53 11.47
C LEU A 332 -6.16 -0.87 12.73
N PRO A 333 -5.50 -1.09 13.89
CA PRO A 333 -6.18 -1.05 15.18
C PRO A 333 -6.77 0.34 15.43
N GLN A 334 -7.95 0.42 16.06
CA GLN A 334 -8.54 1.68 16.48
C GLN A 334 -7.56 2.52 17.32
N GLY A 335 -7.42 3.79 16.99
CA GLY A 335 -6.48 4.73 17.60
C GLY A 335 -5.09 4.74 16.97
N ARG A 336 -4.84 3.87 15.98
CA ARG A 336 -3.55 3.74 15.27
C ARG A 336 -3.70 3.99 13.77
N GLU A 337 -4.69 4.78 13.39
CA GLU A 337 -4.99 5.08 12.00
C GLU A 337 -3.92 5.97 11.36
N SER A 338 -3.49 5.63 10.14
CA SER A 338 -2.54 6.42 9.37
C SER A 338 -3.17 7.73 8.88
N LEU A 339 -2.35 8.76 8.62
CA LEU A 339 -2.84 10.03 8.06
C LEU A 339 -3.55 9.84 6.72
N ILE A 340 -3.08 8.89 5.91
CA ILE A 340 -3.67 8.53 4.62
C ILE A 340 -5.06 7.89 4.80
N PHE A 341 -5.27 7.08 5.84
CA PHE A 341 -6.60 6.59 6.18
C PHE A 341 -7.53 7.72 6.65
N LYS A 342 -7.04 8.59 7.55
CA LYS A 342 -7.83 9.69 8.14
C LYS A 342 -8.34 10.69 7.11
N GLN A 343 -7.64 10.87 5.98
CA GLN A 343 -8.03 11.80 4.90
C GLN A 343 -9.42 11.48 4.30
N PHE A 344 -9.86 10.21 4.39
CA PHE A 344 -11.15 9.80 3.86
C PHE A 344 -12.32 10.20 4.76
N PHE A 345 -12.09 10.83 5.90
CA PHE A 345 -13.11 11.17 6.88
C PHE A 345 -13.22 12.68 7.08
N LYS A 346 -14.43 13.17 7.31
CA LYS A 346 -14.70 14.57 7.65
C LYS A 346 -14.38 14.81 9.12
N ASN A 347 -13.73 15.93 9.42
CA ASN A 347 -13.53 16.44 10.78
C ASN A 347 -12.86 15.45 11.75
N TRP A 348 -11.93 14.61 11.26
CA TRP A 348 -11.14 13.72 12.11
C TRP A 348 -10.36 14.54 13.14
N LYS A 349 -10.50 14.21 14.43
CA LYS A 349 -9.86 14.90 15.55
C LYS A 349 -8.64 14.16 16.07
#